data_AF-A0A668TFP4-F1
#
_entry.id   AF-A0A668TFP4-F1
#
_cell.length_a   1.000
_cell.length_b   1.000
_cell.length_c   1.000
_cell.angle_alpha   90.00
_cell.angle_beta   90.00
_cell.angle_gamma   90.00
#
_symmetry.space_group_name_H-M   'P 1'
#
loop_
_entity.id
_entity.type
_entity.pdbx_description
1 polymer ?
#
loop_
_entity_poly.entity_id
_entity_poly.type
_entity_poly.pdbx_seq_one_letter_code
_entity_poly.pdbx_strand_id
1 'polypeptide(L)'
;MRGGAGAGEERVRGEGESEGLDCVYNLRKEKSRNAARSRRGKENFEFFELAKMLPLPGAITSQLDKASVIRLTISYLHMRTFANNTFLRPF
;
A
#
# COMPACT_ATOMS: atom_id res chain seq x y z
N MET A 1 31.37 -11.80 -68.94
CA MET A 1 32.19 -12.51 -67.93
C MET A 1 31.63 -12.12 -66.56
N ARG A 2 30.99 -13.07 -65.86
CA ARG A 2 31.38 -13.58 -64.50
C ARG A 2 31.78 -12.44 -63.55
N GLY A 3 31.12 -12.16 -62.43
CA GLY A 3 30.49 -13.06 -61.45
C GLY A 3 31.34 -13.10 -60.18
N GLY A 4 30.69 -13.06 -59.01
CA GLY A 4 31.30 -13.29 -57.67
C GLY A 4 31.17 -12.06 -56.77
N ALA A 5 30.26 -11.96 -55.80
CA ALA A 5 30.00 -12.80 -54.61
C ALA A 5 31.09 -12.73 -53.54
N GLY A 6 30.71 -12.18 -52.39
CA GLY A 6 31.40 -12.22 -51.10
C GLY A 6 30.51 -11.43 -50.12
N ALA A 7 29.51 -12.05 -49.49
CA ALA A 7 29.64 -12.79 -48.22
C ALA A 7 30.41 -11.90 -47.23
N GLY A 8 29.75 -11.17 -46.34
CA GLY A 8 28.91 -11.73 -45.30
C GLY A 8 29.69 -11.55 -44.00
N GLU A 9 29.48 -10.42 -43.34
CA GLU A 9 29.85 -10.26 -41.94
C GLU A 9 28.56 -10.00 -41.18
N GLU A 10 27.90 -11.12 -40.88
CA GLU A 10 26.73 -11.18 -40.02
C GLU A 10 27.15 -10.70 -38.64
N ARG A 11 26.78 -9.46 -38.34
CA ARG A 11 26.81 -8.92 -36.97
C ARG A 11 25.88 -9.80 -36.13
N VAL A 12 26.47 -10.80 -35.48
CA VAL A 12 25.76 -11.66 -34.51
C VAL A 12 25.16 -10.74 -33.46
N ARG A 13 23.82 -10.69 -33.49
CA ARG A 13 23.00 -9.99 -32.51
C ARG A 13 23.15 -10.69 -31.16
N GLY A 14 23.87 -10.03 -30.25
CA GLY A 14 23.79 -10.32 -28.82
C GLY A 14 22.49 -9.80 -28.21
N GLU A 15 21.34 -10.26 -28.72
CA GLU A 15 20.00 -9.88 -28.21
C GLU A 15 19.51 -10.83 -27.09
N GLY A 16 20.29 -11.86 -26.74
CA GLY A 16 19.88 -12.91 -25.78
C GLY A 16 20.14 -12.63 -24.29
N GLU A 17 20.93 -11.62 -23.92
CA GLU A 17 21.29 -11.36 -22.51
C GLU A 17 20.50 -10.21 -21.87
N SER A 18 19.98 -9.27 -22.68
CA SER A 18 19.19 -8.12 -22.24
C SER A 18 17.79 -8.49 -21.75
N GLU A 19 17.15 -9.50 -22.37
CA GLU A 19 15.76 -9.86 -22.06
C GLU A 19 15.59 -10.50 -20.67
N GLY A 20 16.63 -11.18 -20.17
CA GLY A 20 16.62 -11.81 -18.85
C GLY A 20 16.73 -10.81 -17.68
N LEU A 21 17.44 -9.70 -17.87
CA LEU A 21 17.56 -8.65 -16.83
C LEU A 21 16.29 -7.81 -16.74
N ASP A 22 15.66 -7.51 -17.89
CA ASP A 22 14.40 -6.78 -17.92
C ASP A 22 13.26 -7.58 -17.30
N CYS A 23 13.18 -8.90 -17.53
CA CYS A 23 12.14 -9.73 -16.91
C CYS A 23 12.30 -9.78 -15.38
N VAL A 24 13.53 -9.91 -14.87
CA VAL A 24 13.83 -9.91 -13.42
C VAL A 24 13.59 -8.54 -12.80
N TYR A 25 13.92 -7.46 -13.50
CA TYR A 25 13.67 -6.09 -13.04
C TYR A 25 12.16 -5.79 -12.96
N ASN A 26 11.39 -6.18 -13.97
CA ASN A 26 9.94 -6.05 -13.97
C ASN A 26 9.31 -6.90 -12.86
N LEU A 27 9.80 -8.12 -12.61
CA LEU A 27 9.34 -8.94 -11.49
C LEU A 27 9.64 -8.32 -10.12
N ARG A 28 10.82 -7.71 -9.94
CA ARG A 28 11.18 -7.00 -8.70
C ARG A 28 10.30 -5.77 -8.47
N LYS A 29 10.06 -4.98 -9.52
CA LYS A 29 9.10 -3.87 -9.49
C LYS A 29 7.69 -4.34 -9.12
N GLU A 30 7.26 -5.45 -9.72
CA GLU A 30 5.94 -6.01 -9.47
C GLU A 30 5.79 -6.49 -8.02
N LYS A 31 6.79 -7.17 -7.47
CA LYS A 31 6.83 -7.56 -6.06
C LYS A 31 6.76 -6.35 -5.13
N SER A 32 7.53 -5.30 -5.41
CA SER A 32 7.49 -4.04 -4.64
C SER A 32 6.12 -3.37 -4.71
N ARG A 33 5.53 -3.31 -5.90
CA ARG A 33 4.18 -2.78 -6.12
C ARG A 33 3.13 -3.54 -5.32
N ASN A 34 3.17 -4.86 -5.36
CA ASN A 34 2.26 -5.72 -4.61
C ASN A 34 2.46 -5.61 -3.09
N ALA A 35 3.71 -5.50 -2.62
CA ALA A 35 4.01 -5.24 -1.21
C ALA A 35 3.47 -3.87 -0.75
N ALA A 36 3.63 -2.82 -1.54
CA ALA A 36 3.08 -1.49 -1.24
C ALA A 36 1.54 -1.49 -1.24
N ARG A 37 0.91 -2.18 -2.19
CA ARG A 37 -0.55 -2.35 -2.24
C ARG A 37 -1.07 -3.13 -1.02
N SER A 38 -0.41 -4.23 -0.65
CA SER A 38 -0.75 -5.02 0.52
C SER A 38 -0.67 -4.19 1.82
N ARG A 39 0.41 -3.42 1.99
CA ARG A 39 0.56 -2.49 3.13
C ARG A 39 -0.57 -1.46 3.20
N ARG A 40 -0.90 -0.81 2.07
CA ARG A 40 -2.00 0.17 1.99
C ARG A 40 -3.35 -0.48 2.29
N GLY A 41 -3.59 -1.68 1.76
CA GLY A 41 -4.83 -2.43 2.00
C GLY A 41 -4.99 -2.81 3.47
N LYS A 42 -3.92 -3.32 4.10
CA LYS A 42 -3.93 -3.66 5.53
C LYS A 42 -4.19 -2.44 6.39
N GLU A 43 -3.46 -1.34 6.16
CA GLU A 43 -3.69 -0.07 6.86
C GLU A 43 -5.13 0.41 6.71
N ASN A 44 -5.69 0.37 5.50
CA ASN A 44 -7.07 0.79 5.25
C ASN A 44 -8.11 -0.08 5.99
N PHE A 45 -7.84 -1.38 6.11
CA PHE A 45 -8.66 -2.29 6.89
C PHE A 45 -8.59 -1.96 8.39
N GLU A 46 -7.40 -1.74 8.94
CA GLU A 46 -7.25 -1.34 10.36
C GLU A 46 -7.98 -0.01 10.65
N PHE A 47 -7.90 0.96 9.75
CA PHE A 47 -8.66 2.22 9.87
C PHE A 47 -10.18 2.00 9.89
N PHE A 48 -10.67 1.11 9.03
CA PHE A 48 -12.09 0.78 8.97
C PHE A 48 -12.58 0.08 10.24
N GLU A 49 -11.81 -0.89 10.74
CA GLU A 49 -12.14 -1.56 12.00
C GLU A 49 -12.07 -0.61 13.20
N LEU A 50 -11.09 0.31 13.21
CA LEU A 50 -11.01 1.36 14.22
C LEU A 50 -12.26 2.26 14.20
N ALA A 51 -12.69 2.71 13.01
CA ALA A 51 -13.88 3.54 12.86
C ALA A 51 -15.14 2.82 13.38
N LYS A 52 -15.25 1.51 13.19
CA LYS A 52 -16.37 0.69 13.70
C LYS A 52 -16.40 0.54 15.21
N MET A 53 -15.27 0.72 15.90
CA MET A 53 -15.20 0.68 17.36
C MET A 53 -15.59 2.00 18.03
N LEU A 54 -15.72 3.10 17.27
CA LEU A 54 -16.20 4.37 17.81
C LEU A 54 -17.69 4.25 18.22
N PRO A 55 -18.13 4.96 19.28
CA PRO A 55 -19.51 4.97 19.74
C PRO A 55 -20.40 5.85 18.83
N LEU A 56 -20.40 5.57 17.52
CA LEU A 56 -21.11 6.30 16.49
C LEU A 56 -21.87 5.30 15.60
N PRO A 57 -23.02 5.68 15.03
CA PRO A 57 -23.73 4.85 14.06
C PRO A 57 -22.84 4.50 12.85
N GLY A 58 -22.91 3.24 12.39
CA GLY A 58 -22.10 2.73 11.27
C GLY A 58 -22.26 3.52 9.96
N ALA A 59 -23.42 4.14 9.75
CA ALA A 59 -23.69 4.99 8.59
C ALA A 59 -22.83 6.27 8.55
N ILE A 60 -22.37 6.75 9.72
CA ILE A 60 -21.51 7.93 9.85
C ILE A 60 -20.04 7.51 9.78
N THR A 61 -19.66 6.45 10.50
CA THR A 61 -18.27 5.98 10.56
C THR A 61 -17.74 5.49 9.22
N SER A 62 -18.60 5.00 8.33
CA SER A 62 -18.25 4.60 6.97
C SER A 62 -17.88 5.78 6.05
N GLN A 63 -18.29 7.00 6.39
CA GLN A 63 -18.03 8.21 5.59
C GLN A 63 -16.84 9.02 6.11
N LEU A 64 -16.25 8.62 7.24
CA LEU A 64 -15.13 9.34 7.85
C LEU A 64 -13.85 9.16 7.03
N ASP A 65 -13.13 10.27 6.85
CA ASP A 65 -11.76 10.24 6.35
C ASP A 65 -10.80 9.74 7.45
N LYS A 66 -9.64 9.23 7.04
CA LYS A 66 -8.65 8.62 7.95
C LYS A 66 -8.21 9.56 9.07
N ALA A 67 -8.05 10.86 8.79
CA ALA A 67 -7.60 11.82 9.79
C ALA A 67 -8.70 12.07 10.83
N SER A 68 -9.96 12.17 10.41
CA SER A 68 -11.07 12.27 11.34
C SER A 68 -11.24 11.04 12.21
N VAL A 69 -11.04 9.82 11.68
CA VAL A 69 -11.05 8.59 12.49
C VAL A 69 -10.03 8.67 13.64
N ILE A 70 -8.80 9.11 13.37
CA ILE A 70 -7.77 9.30 14.40
C ILE A 70 -8.17 10.36 15.42
N ARG A 71 -8.57 11.55 14.94
CA ARG A 71 -8.95 12.66 15.83
C ARG A 71 -10.07 12.28 16.78
N LEU A 72 -11.13 11.66 16.27
CA LEU A 72 -12.27 11.20 17.07
C LEU A 72 -11.88 10.10 18.05
N THR A 73 -11.03 9.16 17.64
CA THR A 73 -10.51 8.10 18.52
C THR A 73 -9.74 8.70 19.70
N ILE A 74 -8.82 9.64 19.44
CA ILE A 74 -8.04 10.30 20.49
C ILE A 74 -8.97 11.06 21.43
N SER A 75 -9.88 11.87 20.89
CA SER A 75 -10.87 12.62 21.68
C SER A 75 -11.72 11.70 22.56
N TYR A 76 -12.16 10.55 22.03
CA TYR A 76 -12.93 9.57 22.77
C TYR A 76 -12.16 8.95 23.94
N LEU A 77 -10.89 8.56 23.73
CA LEU A 77 -10.05 8.01 24.79
C LEU A 77 -9.77 9.03 25.89
N HIS A 78 -9.50 10.29 25.53
CA HIS A 78 -9.32 11.37 26.49
C HIS A 78 -10.60 11.62 27.31
N MET A 79 -11.76 11.71 26.66
CA MET A 79 -13.04 11.89 27.34
C MET A 79 -13.36 10.72 28.29
N ARG A 80 -13.13 9.48 27.87
CA ARG A 80 -13.34 8.30 28.72
C ARG A 80 -12.41 8.32 29.93
N THR A 81 -11.16 8.72 29.75
CA THR A 81 -10.19 8.83 30.84
C THR A 81 -10.59 9.93 31.81
N PHE A 82 -11.01 11.09 31.29
CA PHE A 82 -11.52 12.19 32.10
C PHE A 82 -12.76 11.76 32.88
N ALA A 83 -13.78 11.21 32.23
CA ALA A 83 -14.97 10.71 32.91
C ALA A 83 -14.63 9.66 33.97
N ASN A 84 -13.71 8.73 33.71
CA ASN A 84 -13.33 7.73 34.71
C ASN A 84 -12.53 8.33 35.88
N ASN A 85 -11.61 9.25 35.62
CA ASN A 85 -10.77 9.83 36.67
C ASN A 85 -11.53 10.85 37.52
N THR A 86 -12.42 11.62 36.90
CA THR A 86 -13.14 12.73 37.56
C THR A 86 -14.48 12.26 38.13
N PHE A 87 -15.13 11.25 37.54
CA PHE A 87 -16.48 10.83 37.92
C PHE A 87 -16.51 9.51 38.71
N LEU A 88 -15.50 8.64 38.59
CA LEU A 88 -15.46 7.34 39.28
C LEU A 88 -14.45 7.26 40.45
N ARG A 89 -13.79 8.37 40.80
CA ARG A 89 -13.04 8.50 42.06
C ARG A 89 -13.65 9.59 42.95
N PRO A 90 -14.74 9.29 43.69
CA PRO A 90 -15.16 10.15 44.76
C PRO A 90 -14.20 9.96 45.94
N PHE A 91 -13.46 11.03 46.29
CA PHE A 91 -12.58 11.19 47.45
C PHE A 91 -11.65 10.00 47.79
#